data_AF-A0A090GI03-F1
#
_entry.id   AF-A0A090GI03-F1
#
_cell.length_a   1.000
_cell.length_b   1.000
_cell.length_c   1.000
_cell.angle_alpha   90.00
_cell.angle_beta   90.00
_cell.angle_gamma   90.00
#
_symmetry.space_group_name_H-M   'P 1'
#
loop_
_entity.id
_entity.type
_entity.pdbx_description
1 polymer ?
#
loop_
_entity_poly.entity_id
_entity_poly.type
_entity_poly.pdbx_seq_one_letter_code
_entity_poly.pdbx_strand_id
1 'polypeptide(L)'
;MATIYPTFGDIRIGEPDANVEYYSAIKARKTPIFLDTFFAIPNFPWDQFLSGEKFLIYGQKGTGKTAAIRYLESRLKSEFLTHFLVFRRSFLEESDLHAFSKIPLMLDEGNIERFKHFHHAIKRILIFIFLKQTFAESAAYEDDKPGTDASWIEKIKNSAVGELISLGFDSISSIFNSAGVNVENITAGTTLLDAGKALKRNNDDLLNFLVRRAKRLKTRACVFVDEIHFAYRSEEALQQDAMLVRDCILAMHSLNDRFSEEGIDLRIYSAVRSEYLEHPIISSADVNHSVESVGV
;
A
#
# COMPACT_ATOMS: atom_id res chain seq x y z
N MET A 1 -1.41 37.29 44.15
CA MET A 1 -2.00 36.19 43.35
C MET A 1 -0.85 35.32 42.87
N ALA A 2 -0.81 34.05 43.25
CA ALA A 2 0.21 33.14 42.74
C ALA A 2 -0.09 32.88 41.26
N THR A 3 0.87 33.16 40.39
CA THR A 3 0.76 32.84 38.96
C THR A 3 0.79 31.32 38.82
N ILE A 4 -0.37 30.71 38.62
CA ILE A 4 -0.48 29.27 38.34
C ILE A 4 -0.04 29.09 36.90
N TYR A 5 1.18 28.61 36.69
CA TYR A 5 1.59 28.16 35.37
C TYR A 5 0.87 26.86 35.04
N PRO A 6 0.39 26.68 33.80
CA PRO A 6 -0.21 25.41 33.38
C PRO A 6 0.83 24.29 33.54
N THR A 7 0.38 23.13 34.02
CA THR A 7 1.22 21.94 33.99
C THR A 7 1.33 21.47 32.53
N PHE A 8 2.39 20.72 32.19
CA PHE A 8 2.54 20.22 30.81
C PHE A 8 1.33 19.41 30.32
N GLY A 9 0.60 18.74 31.22
CA GLY A 9 -0.63 18.02 30.88
C GLY A 9 -1.82 18.91 30.54
N ASP A 10 -1.79 20.18 30.95
CA ASP A 10 -2.83 21.17 30.65
C ASP A 10 -2.62 21.83 29.26
N ILE A 11 -1.42 21.70 28.69
CA ILE A 11 -1.08 22.26 27.38
C ILE A 11 -1.54 21.29 26.29
N ARG A 12 -2.70 21.56 25.70
CA ARG A 12 -3.19 20.84 24.52
C ARG A 12 -2.60 21.46 23.25
N ILE A 13 -1.70 20.75 22.59
CA ILE A 13 -1.15 21.11 21.28
C ILE A 13 -1.66 20.10 20.26
N GLY A 14 -2.33 20.60 19.23
CA GLY A 14 -2.88 19.75 18.15
C GLY A 14 -3.94 18.76 18.62
N GLU A 15 -4.20 17.76 17.78
CA GLU A 15 -5.07 16.63 18.11
C GLU A 15 -4.21 15.40 18.46
N PRO A 16 -4.69 14.51 19.35
CA PRO A 16 -3.96 13.29 19.69
C PRO A 16 -3.74 12.34 18.50
N ASP A 17 -4.64 12.38 17.51
CA ASP A 17 -4.58 11.56 16.31
C ASP A 17 -4.18 12.42 15.10
N ALA A 18 -3.02 12.11 14.53
CA ALA A 18 -2.44 12.90 13.44
C ALA A 18 -3.29 12.84 12.15
N ASN A 19 -4.02 11.76 11.88
CA ASN A 19 -4.91 11.69 10.73
C ASN A 19 -6.16 12.57 10.96
N VAL A 20 -6.73 12.57 12.16
CA VAL A 20 -7.83 13.47 12.54
C VAL A 20 -7.41 14.93 12.43
N GLU A 21 -6.23 15.28 12.94
CA GLU A 21 -5.69 16.64 12.82
C GLU A 21 -5.52 17.01 11.34
N TYR A 22 -4.91 16.12 10.56
CA TYR A 22 -4.64 16.34 9.15
C TYR A 22 -5.93 16.65 8.39
N TYR A 23 -6.95 15.79 8.47
CA TYR A 23 -8.20 16.00 7.75
C TYR A 23 -8.96 17.24 8.26
N SER A 24 -8.91 17.54 9.56
CA SER A 24 -9.54 18.72 10.13
C SER A 24 -8.88 20.01 9.64
N ALA A 25 -7.55 20.04 9.60
CA ALA A 25 -6.78 21.16 9.07
C ALA A 25 -7.05 21.38 7.57
N ILE A 26 -7.07 20.31 6.76
CA ILE A 26 -7.43 20.39 5.34
C ILE A 26 -8.85 20.94 5.14
N LYS A 27 -9.84 20.46 5.91
CA LYS A 27 -11.21 21.01 5.86
C LYS A 27 -11.25 22.49 6.22
N ALA A 28 -10.44 22.91 7.18
CA ALA A 28 -10.29 24.30 7.58
C ALA A 28 -9.37 25.13 6.68
N ARG A 29 -8.80 24.55 5.61
CA ARG A 29 -7.78 25.15 4.72
C ARG A 29 -6.56 25.69 5.50
N LYS A 30 -6.10 24.94 6.49
CA LYS A 30 -4.94 25.24 7.32
C LYS A 30 -3.90 24.13 7.21
N THR A 31 -2.66 24.45 7.58
CA THR A 31 -1.63 23.44 7.82
C THR A 31 -1.92 22.74 9.15
N PRO A 32 -1.83 21.40 9.21
CA PRO A 32 -1.83 20.67 10.47
C PRO A 32 -0.70 21.18 11.38
N ILE A 33 -1.01 21.47 12.64
CA ILE A 33 -0.07 22.03 13.61
C ILE A 33 1.12 21.09 13.78
N PHE A 34 0.88 19.77 13.83
CA PHE A 34 1.94 18.79 14.00
C PHE A 34 2.99 18.83 12.87
N LEU A 35 2.65 19.30 11.67
CA LEU A 35 3.61 19.44 10.57
C LEU A 35 4.56 20.63 10.79
N ASP A 36 4.02 21.74 11.28
CA ASP A 36 4.80 22.96 11.56
C ASP A 36 5.69 22.79 12.79
N THR A 37 5.24 21.99 13.76
CA THR A 37 5.96 21.72 15.01
C THR A 37 6.66 20.37 15.00
N PHE A 38 6.78 19.71 13.84
CA PHE A 38 7.36 18.38 13.76
C PHE A 38 8.83 18.41 14.20
N PHE A 39 9.13 17.74 15.32
CA PHE A 39 10.49 17.63 15.82
C PHE A 39 11.18 16.41 15.21
N ALA A 40 12.07 16.66 14.25
CA ALA A 40 12.93 15.62 13.70
C ALA A 40 13.98 15.20 14.74
N ILE A 41 13.88 13.95 15.22
CA ILE A 41 14.83 13.40 16.19
C ILE A 41 16.24 13.40 15.59
N PRO A 42 17.27 13.90 16.30
CA PRO A 42 18.66 13.77 15.87
C PRO A 42 18.98 12.29 15.66
N ASN A 43 19.47 11.92 14.46
CA ASN A 43 19.76 10.56 13.99
C ASN A 43 18.60 9.76 13.38
N PHE A 44 17.39 10.29 13.29
CA PHE A 44 16.40 9.67 12.40
C PHE A 44 16.87 9.85 10.94
N PRO A 45 16.97 8.79 10.12
CA PRO A 45 17.63 8.87 8.81
C PRO A 45 16.70 9.44 7.74
N TRP A 46 16.30 10.70 7.90
CA TRP A 46 15.41 11.40 6.98
C TRP A 46 15.92 11.40 5.55
N ASP A 47 17.23 11.56 5.36
CA ASP A 47 17.83 11.55 4.02
C ASP A 47 17.63 10.22 3.30
N GLN A 48 17.65 9.09 4.04
CA GLN A 48 17.40 7.76 3.48
C GLN A 48 15.92 7.56 3.12
N PHE A 49 15.00 8.14 3.90
CA PHE A 49 13.58 8.16 3.52
C PHE A 49 13.32 9.07 2.33
N LEU A 50 13.94 10.24 2.28
CA LEU A 50 13.81 11.20 1.17
C LEU A 50 14.47 10.71 -0.12
N SER A 51 15.51 9.87 -0.05
CA SER A 51 16.11 9.20 -1.21
C SER A 51 15.29 7.99 -1.67
N GLY A 52 14.51 7.38 -0.76
CA GLY A 52 13.78 6.13 -1.01
C GLY A 52 14.56 4.87 -0.63
N GLU A 53 15.77 4.99 -0.09
CA GLU A 53 16.55 3.87 0.47
C GLU A 53 15.81 3.18 1.61
N LYS A 54 15.14 3.98 2.47
CA LYS A 54 14.25 3.47 3.51
C LYS A 54 12.81 3.85 3.21
N PHE A 55 11.90 2.95 3.51
CA PHE A 55 10.48 3.16 3.22
C PHE A 55 9.50 2.65 4.27
N LEU A 56 9.99 1.98 5.32
CA LEU A 56 9.15 1.47 6.39
C LEU A 56 9.42 2.20 7.72
N ILE A 57 8.40 2.77 8.33
CA ILE A 57 8.48 3.33 9.68
C ILE A 57 7.74 2.39 10.63
N TYR A 58 8.38 1.90 11.69
CA TYR A 58 7.73 1.02 12.65
C TYR A 58 7.95 1.41 14.11
N GLY A 59 7.12 0.86 15.00
CA GLY A 59 7.19 1.15 16.44
C GLY A 59 5.85 1.04 17.17
N GLN A 60 5.88 1.16 18.48
CA GLN A 60 4.71 0.96 19.36
C GLN A 60 3.60 2.01 19.12
N LYS A 61 2.39 1.73 19.61
CA LYS A 61 1.29 2.72 19.54
C LYS A 61 1.68 4.03 20.24
N GLY A 62 1.36 5.16 19.61
CA GLY A 62 1.63 6.48 20.18
C GLY A 62 3.05 7.03 19.94
N THR A 63 3.92 6.32 19.22
CA THR A 63 5.29 6.80 18.91
C THR A 63 5.37 7.84 17.78
N GLY A 64 4.22 8.32 17.26
CA GLY A 64 4.20 9.35 16.22
C GLY A 64 4.42 8.87 14.78
N LYS A 65 4.29 7.57 14.49
CA LYS A 65 4.46 7.01 13.12
C LYS A 65 3.61 7.72 12.06
N THR A 66 2.31 7.90 12.32
CA THR A 66 1.41 8.62 11.41
C THR A 66 1.85 10.06 11.18
N ALA A 67 2.31 10.75 12.24
CA ALA A 67 2.85 12.10 12.10
C ALA A 67 4.13 12.10 11.25
N ALA A 68 5.03 11.13 11.45
CA ALA A 68 6.27 10.99 10.69
C ALA A 68 6.03 10.71 9.20
N ILE A 69 5.13 9.78 8.86
CA ILE A 69 4.80 9.47 7.45
C ILE A 69 4.05 10.62 6.77
N ARG A 70 3.18 11.36 7.49
CA ARG A 70 2.54 12.58 6.99
C ARG A 70 3.51 13.73 6.81
N TYR A 71 4.52 13.82 7.68
CA TYR A 71 5.61 14.77 7.53
C TYR A 71 6.47 14.43 6.29
N LEU A 72 6.77 13.15 6.07
CA LEU A 72 7.45 12.71 4.85
C LEU A 72 6.63 13.04 3.59
N GLU A 73 5.31 12.79 3.62
CA GLU A 73 4.39 13.17 2.55
C GLU A 73 4.49 14.68 2.26
N SER A 74 4.42 15.53 3.29
CA SER A 74 4.44 16.98 3.10
C SER A 74 5.75 17.49 2.50
N ARG A 75 6.88 16.85 2.84
CA ARG A 75 8.20 17.15 2.28
C ARG A 75 8.34 16.74 0.81
N LEU A 76 7.74 15.62 0.42
CA LEU A 76 7.83 15.10 -0.96
C LEU A 76 6.79 15.71 -1.90
N LYS A 77 5.69 16.25 -1.37
CA LYS A 77 4.55 16.76 -2.17
C LYS A 77 4.88 17.92 -3.12
N SER A 78 5.96 18.66 -2.89
CA SER A 78 6.42 19.70 -3.82
C SER A 78 7.04 19.14 -5.11
N GLU A 79 7.50 17.90 -5.08
CA GLU A 79 8.29 17.28 -6.15
C GLU A 79 7.69 15.98 -6.70
N PHE A 80 6.84 15.33 -5.91
CA PHE A 80 6.24 14.04 -6.21
C PHE A 80 4.72 14.16 -6.18
N LEU A 81 4.05 13.44 -7.09
CA LEU A 81 2.63 13.15 -6.96
C LEU A 81 2.43 12.23 -5.75
N THR A 82 1.76 12.70 -4.71
CA THR A 82 1.54 11.89 -3.49
C THR A 82 0.14 11.32 -3.44
N HIS A 83 0.02 10.09 -2.95
CA HIS A 83 -1.25 9.48 -2.60
C HIS A 83 -1.17 8.79 -1.24
N PHE A 84 -2.17 8.98 -0.38
CA PHE A 84 -2.17 8.44 0.99
C PHE A 84 -3.32 7.46 1.17
N LEU A 85 -2.99 6.21 1.46
CA LEU A 85 -3.88 5.09 1.70
C LEU A 85 -3.97 4.80 3.20
N VAL A 86 -5.20 4.67 3.69
CA VAL A 86 -5.47 4.18 5.04
C VAL A 86 -5.82 2.70 4.89
N PHE A 87 -4.89 1.81 5.24
CA PHE A 87 -4.96 0.39 4.92
C PHE A 87 -6.28 -0.26 5.31
N ARG A 88 -6.79 0.02 6.52
CA ARG A 88 -8.07 -0.50 6.98
C ARG A 88 -9.25 -0.11 6.09
N ARG A 89 -9.28 1.12 5.58
CA ARG A 89 -10.34 1.62 4.69
C ARG A 89 -10.15 1.17 3.25
N SER A 90 -8.94 0.74 2.90
CA SER A 90 -8.58 0.41 1.52
C SER A 90 -8.59 -1.10 1.25
N PHE A 91 -8.25 -1.92 2.24
CA PHE A 91 -8.09 -3.38 2.03
C PHE A 91 -8.93 -4.22 3.01
N LEU A 92 -9.48 -3.63 4.07
CA LEU A 92 -10.23 -4.34 5.13
C LEU A 92 -11.67 -3.84 5.28
N GLU A 93 -12.25 -3.19 4.26
CA GLU A 93 -13.70 -2.97 4.27
C GLU A 93 -14.43 -4.30 4.11
N GLU A 94 -15.56 -4.48 4.80
CA GLU A 94 -16.27 -5.76 4.84
C GLU A 94 -16.70 -6.24 3.46
N SER A 95 -17.03 -5.32 2.54
CA SER A 95 -17.30 -5.63 1.14
C SER A 95 -16.09 -6.22 0.43
N ASP A 96 -14.90 -5.68 0.68
CA ASP A 96 -13.66 -6.14 0.05
C ASP A 96 -13.20 -7.46 0.66
N LEU A 97 -13.30 -7.63 1.98
CA LEU A 97 -13.07 -8.92 2.65
C LEU A 97 -14.02 -10.01 2.13
N HIS A 98 -15.29 -9.67 1.90
CA HIS A 98 -16.24 -10.59 1.26
C HIS A 98 -15.87 -10.91 -0.19
N ALA A 99 -15.28 -9.97 -0.94
CA ALA A 99 -14.76 -10.24 -2.28
C ALA A 99 -13.49 -11.12 -2.21
N PHE A 100 -12.55 -10.81 -1.32
CA PHE A 100 -11.33 -11.57 -1.07
C PHE A 100 -11.59 -13.01 -0.67
N SER A 101 -12.58 -13.24 0.21
CA SER A 101 -12.97 -14.57 0.67
C SER A 101 -13.66 -15.41 -0.40
N LYS A 102 -14.28 -14.77 -1.40
CA LYS A 102 -14.89 -15.46 -2.55
C LYS A 102 -13.86 -15.86 -3.59
N ILE A 103 -12.82 -15.06 -3.82
CA ILE A 103 -11.70 -15.49 -4.67
C ILE A 103 -11.06 -16.70 -3.97
N PRO A 104 -10.84 -17.83 -4.64
CA PRO A 104 -10.21 -19.02 -4.05
C PRO A 104 -8.72 -18.74 -3.79
N LEU A 105 -8.47 -17.85 -2.84
CA LEU A 105 -7.19 -17.45 -2.26
C LEU A 105 -6.89 -18.27 -1.01
N MET A 106 -7.86 -19.03 -0.52
CA MET A 106 -7.76 -19.91 0.62
C MET A 106 -7.84 -21.36 0.13
N LEU A 107 -6.78 -22.14 0.31
CA LEU A 107 -6.80 -23.59 0.46
C LEU A 107 -5.38 -24.07 0.82
N ASP A 108 -5.24 -24.64 2.02
CA ASP A 108 -4.10 -25.46 2.45
C ASP A 108 -4.50 -26.94 2.17
N GLU A 109 -3.63 -27.95 2.03
CA GLU A 109 -2.76 -28.48 3.10
C GLU A 109 -1.57 -29.35 2.58
N GLY A 110 -1.27 -29.37 1.28
CA GLY A 110 -0.32 -30.37 0.73
C GLY A 110 0.59 -29.89 -0.38
N ASN A 111 1.65 -29.14 -0.05
CA ASN A 111 2.83 -28.93 -0.91
C ASN A 111 2.64 -28.21 -2.27
N ILE A 112 1.96 -27.07 -2.29
CA ILE A 112 2.04 -26.15 -3.44
C ILE A 112 2.35 -24.73 -2.92
N GLU A 113 3.64 -24.47 -2.78
CA GLU A 113 4.31 -23.18 -2.49
C GLU A 113 3.51 -22.14 -1.69
N ARG A 114 3.57 -22.35 -0.37
CA ARG A 114 3.08 -21.47 0.69
C ARG A 114 3.55 -20.00 0.52
N PHE A 115 2.66 -19.06 0.86
CA PHE A 115 2.94 -17.74 1.46
C PHE A 115 2.78 -16.43 0.65
N LYS A 116 2.14 -16.35 -0.52
CA LYS A 116 1.96 -15.05 -1.24
C LYS A 116 0.57 -14.86 -1.89
N HIS A 117 -0.50 -15.18 -1.17
CA HIS A 117 -1.87 -15.20 -1.68
C HIS A 117 -2.43 -13.80 -1.96
N PHE A 118 -2.23 -12.85 -1.04
CA PHE A 118 -2.63 -11.45 -1.22
C PHE A 118 -1.57 -10.63 -1.94
N HIS A 119 -0.32 -11.12 -1.98
CA HIS A 119 0.82 -10.41 -2.55
C HIS A 119 0.56 -9.94 -3.98
N HIS A 120 0.09 -10.84 -4.85
CA HIS A 120 -0.20 -10.49 -6.24
C HIS A 120 -1.42 -9.56 -6.37
N ALA A 121 -2.42 -9.70 -5.49
CA ALA A 121 -3.57 -8.80 -5.48
C ALA A 121 -3.16 -7.37 -5.08
N ILE A 122 -2.40 -7.24 -3.98
CA ILE A 122 -1.91 -5.96 -3.47
C ILE A 122 -0.96 -5.31 -4.47
N LYS A 123 -0.03 -6.09 -5.07
CA LYS A 123 0.83 -5.58 -6.15
C LYS A 123 0.01 -4.98 -7.27
N ARG A 124 -1.06 -5.64 -7.70
CA ARG A 124 -1.90 -5.16 -8.80
C ARG A 124 -2.58 -3.84 -8.46
N ILE A 125 -3.14 -3.73 -7.26
CA ILE A 125 -3.79 -2.51 -6.77
C ILE A 125 -2.77 -1.35 -6.73
N LEU A 126 -1.58 -1.59 -6.17
CA LEU A 126 -0.51 -0.58 -6.12
C LEU A 126 -0.06 -0.15 -7.53
N ILE A 127 0.06 -1.10 -8.46
CA ILE A 127 0.36 -0.79 -9.88
C ILE A 127 -0.74 0.08 -10.50
N PHE A 128 -2.02 -0.20 -10.24
CA PHE A 128 -3.13 0.62 -10.74
C PHE A 128 -3.09 2.05 -10.20
N ILE A 129 -2.73 2.23 -8.93
CA ILE A 129 -2.59 3.56 -8.32
C ILE A 129 -1.47 4.35 -9.00
N PHE A 130 -0.30 3.76 -9.20
CA PHE A 130 0.79 4.41 -9.94
C PHE A 130 0.43 4.68 -11.39
N LEU A 131 -0.22 3.75 -12.08
CA LEU A 131 -0.67 3.96 -13.46
C LEU A 131 -1.60 5.16 -13.54
N LYS A 132 -2.55 5.30 -12.62
CA LYS A 132 -3.41 6.49 -12.55
C LYS A 132 -2.60 7.78 -12.42
N GLN A 133 -1.56 7.81 -11.59
CA GLN A 133 -0.67 8.97 -11.45
C GLN A 133 0.06 9.28 -12.76
N THR A 134 0.57 8.27 -13.47
CA THR A 134 1.20 8.47 -14.79
C THR A 134 0.23 8.91 -15.88
N PHE A 135 -1.08 8.69 -15.71
CA PHE A 135 -2.10 9.19 -16.63
C PHE A 135 -2.51 10.64 -16.34
N ALA A 136 -2.31 11.12 -15.11
CA ALA A 136 -2.58 12.51 -14.75
C ALA A 136 -1.67 13.51 -15.49
N GLU A 137 -0.44 13.10 -15.82
CA GLU A 137 0.56 13.90 -16.55
C GLU A 137 0.31 14.00 -18.08
N SER A 138 -0.90 13.62 -18.53
CA SER A 138 -1.39 13.52 -19.91
C SER A 138 -0.58 14.24 -21.01
N ALA A 139 0.43 13.54 -21.52
CA ALA A 139 0.78 13.60 -22.93
C ALA A 139 0.16 12.35 -23.58
N ALA A 140 -0.78 12.56 -24.49
CA ALA A 140 -1.42 11.46 -25.23
C ALA A 140 -0.38 10.82 -26.16
N TYR A 141 0.17 9.67 -25.75
CA TYR A 141 1.13 8.93 -26.55
C TYR A 141 0.44 7.88 -27.44
N GLU A 142 1.12 7.46 -28.51
CA GLU A 142 0.58 6.45 -29.42
C GLU A 142 0.36 5.09 -28.75
N ASP A 143 1.18 4.73 -27.76
CA ASP A 143 0.95 3.53 -26.93
C ASP A 143 -0.22 3.68 -25.95
N ASP A 144 -0.65 4.92 -25.68
CA ASP A 144 -1.85 5.19 -24.88
C ASP A 144 -3.11 5.21 -25.74
N LYS A 145 -2.97 5.10 -27.07
CA LYS A 145 -4.09 4.90 -27.98
C LYS A 145 -4.56 3.47 -27.75
N PRO A 146 -5.80 3.28 -27.32
CA PRO A 146 -6.35 1.95 -27.18
C PRO A 146 -6.21 1.21 -28.51
N GLY A 147 -5.48 0.09 -28.52
CA GLY A 147 -5.91 -1.00 -29.38
C GLY A 147 -7.35 -1.38 -29.02
N THR A 148 -8.00 -2.21 -29.84
CA THR A 148 -9.36 -2.72 -29.60
C THR A 148 -9.60 -3.31 -28.19
N ASP A 149 -8.55 -3.60 -27.41
CA ASP A 149 -8.57 -4.15 -26.05
C ASP A 149 -8.30 -3.16 -24.89
N ALA A 150 -8.09 -1.85 -25.11
CA ALA A 150 -7.65 -0.95 -24.01
C ALA A 150 -8.76 -0.34 -23.13
N SER A 151 -9.85 -1.09 -22.91
CA SER A 151 -10.92 -0.70 -21.97
C SER A 151 -10.42 -0.47 -20.55
N TRP A 152 -9.36 -1.18 -20.14
CA TRP A 152 -8.82 -1.11 -18.78
C TRP A 152 -8.05 0.19 -18.50
N ILE A 153 -7.42 0.79 -19.52
CA ILE A 153 -6.72 2.08 -19.39
C ILE A 153 -7.74 3.18 -19.08
N GLU A 154 -8.82 3.24 -19.85
CA GLU A 154 -9.90 4.20 -19.63
C GLU A 154 -10.60 3.97 -18.28
N LYS A 155 -10.74 2.72 -17.83
CA LYS A 155 -11.22 2.43 -16.48
C LYS A 155 -10.29 3.03 -15.41
N ILE A 156 -8.99 2.78 -15.46
CA ILE A 156 -8.03 3.32 -14.47
C ILE A 156 -8.00 4.85 -14.49
N LYS A 157 -8.03 5.46 -15.67
CA LYS A 157 -8.06 6.92 -15.83
C LYS A 157 -9.26 7.53 -15.11
N ASN A 158 -10.45 6.98 -15.36
CA ASN A 158 -11.72 7.56 -14.92
C ASN A 158 -12.13 7.13 -13.50
N SER A 159 -11.61 6.03 -12.97
CA SER A 159 -11.91 5.56 -11.62
C SER A 159 -11.32 6.48 -10.55
N ALA A 160 -12.06 6.76 -9.48
CA ALA A 160 -11.50 7.34 -8.26
C ALA A 160 -10.48 6.38 -7.63
N VAL A 161 -9.54 6.87 -6.81
CA VAL A 161 -8.52 5.98 -6.22
C VAL A 161 -9.13 4.91 -5.33
N GLY A 162 -10.20 5.22 -4.59
CA GLY A 162 -10.94 4.21 -3.82
C GLY A 162 -11.55 3.11 -4.70
N GLU A 163 -11.98 3.45 -5.92
CA GLU A 163 -12.56 2.50 -6.88
C GLU A 163 -11.50 1.64 -7.59
N LEU A 164 -10.23 2.07 -7.61
CA LEU A 164 -9.14 1.28 -8.20
C LEU A 164 -8.91 -0.04 -7.46
N ILE A 165 -9.27 -0.09 -6.18
CA ILE A 165 -9.15 -1.29 -5.35
C ILE A 165 -10.16 -2.33 -5.85
N SER A 166 -11.43 -1.95 -5.95
CA SER A 166 -12.49 -2.78 -6.52
C SER A 166 -12.19 -3.18 -7.97
N LEU A 167 -11.69 -2.26 -8.79
CA LEU A 167 -11.25 -2.54 -10.15
C LEU A 167 -10.12 -3.59 -10.18
N GLY A 168 -9.17 -3.50 -9.24
CA GLY A 168 -8.12 -4.48 -9.03
C GLY A 168 -8.70 -5.88 -8.78
N PHE A 169 -9.70 -5.98 -7.90
CA PHE A 169 -10.39 -7.24 -7.61
C PHE A 169 -11.16 -7.79 -8.79
N ASP A 170 -11.97 -6.97 -9.46
CA ASP A 170 -12.72 -7.39 -10.65
C ASP A 170 -11.78 -7.95 -11.72
N SER A 171 -10.63 -7.30 -11.88
CA SER A 171 -9.61 -7.74 -12.80
C SER A 171 -8.98 -9.07 -12.39
N ILE A 172 -8.82 -9.35 -11.09
CA ILE A 172 -8.31 -10.64 -10.59
C ILE A 172 -9.36 -11.72 -10.83
N SER A 173 -10.61 -11.48 -10.45
CA SER A 173 -11.73 -12.40 -10.67
C SER A 173 -11.88 -12.76 -12.14
N SER A 174 -11.73 -11.79 -13.05
CA SER A 174 -11.75 -12.04 -14.50
C SER A 174 -10.64 -13.00 -14.96
N ILE A 175 -9.43 -12.91 -14.40
CA ILE A 175 -8.32 -13.82 -14.73
C ILE A 175 -8.63 -15.24 -14.24
N PHE A 176 -9.15 -15.37 -13.01
CA PHE A 176 -9.50 -16.67 -12.44
C PHE A 176 -10.62 -17.35 -13.24
N ASN A 177 -11.68 -16.60 -13.58
CA ASN A 177 -12.75 -17.11 -14.44
C ASN A 177 -12.23 -17.53 -15.82
N SER A 178 -11.32 -16.76 -16.41
CA SER A 178 -10.71 -17.08 -17.72
C SER A 178 -9.81 -18.32 -17.68
N ALA A 179 -9.23 -18.61 -16.52
CA ALA A 179 -8.45 -19.83 -16.26
C ALA A 179 -9.33 -21.05 -15.96
N GLY A 180 -10.66 -20.94 -16.05
CA GLY A 180 -11.61 -22.01 -15.76
C GLY A 180 -11.83 -22.28 -14.27
N VAL A 181 -11.35 -21.40 -13.39
CA VAL A 181 -11.65 -21.46 -11.96
C VAL A 181 -13.02 -20.82 -11.74
N ASN A 182 -14.01 -21.62 -11.40
CA ASN A 182 -15.29 -21.06 -10.95
C ASN A 182 -15.12 -20.56 -9.51
N VAL A 183 -15.12 -19.24 -9.34
CA VAL A 183 -14.96 -18.57 -8.04
C VAL A 183 -16.04 -19.00 -7.03
N GLU A 184 -17.22 -19.43 -7.50
CA GLU A 184 -18.32 -19.90 -6.63
C GLU A 184 -18.24 -21.40 -6.30
N ASN A 185 -17.52 -22.20 -7.10
CA ASN A 185 -17.39 -23.64 -6.93
C ASN A 185 -15.92 -24.05 -7.07
N ILE A 186 -15.25 -24.28 -5.94
CA ILE A 186 -13.84 -24.65 -5.85
C ILE A 186 -13.59 -25.88 -6.73
N THR A 187 -12.87 -25.65 -7.84
CA THR A 187 -12.45 -26.68 -8.79
C THR A 187 -11.00 -27.06 -8.50
N ALA A 188 -10.67 -28.34 -8.73
CA ALA A 188 -9.45 -29.04 -8.30
C ALA A 188 -8.14 -28.21 -8.34
N GLY A 189 -7.22 -28.49 -7.41
CA GLY A 189 -6.01 -27.69 -7.14
C GLY A 189 -5.08 -27.40 -8.33
N THR A 190 -5.12 -28.17 -9.42
CA THR A 190 -4.38 -27.87 -10.65
C THR A 190 -4.87 -26.60 -11.34
N THR A 191 -6.18 -26.34 -11.37
CA THR A 191 -6.77 -25.16 -12.02
C THR A 191 -6.43 -23.88 -11.26
N LEU A 192 -6.32 -23.97 -9.93
CA LEU A 192 -5.91 -22.85 -9.07
C LEU A 192 -4.45 -22.44 -9.29
N LEU A 193 -3.55 -23.41 -9.49
CA LEU A 193 -2.14 -23.14 -9.78
C LEU A 193 -1.97 -22.38 -11.10
N ASP A 194 -2.71 -22.77 -12.12
CA ASP A 194 -2.66 -22.12 -13.44
C ASP A 194 -3.22 -20.69 -13.39
N ALA A 195 -4.30 -20.46 -12.62
CA ALA A 195 -4.82 -19.12 -12.37
C ALA A 195 -3.81 -18.22 -11.62
N GLY A 196 -3.14 -18.75 -10.59
CA GLY A 196 -2.11 -18.03 -9.86
C GLY A 196 -0.92 -17.62 -10.75
N LYS A 197 -0.45 -18.53 -11.61
CA LYS A 197 0.59 -18.24 -12.61
C LYS A 197 0.14 -17.19 -13.62
N ALA A 198 -1.11 -17.27 -14.08
CA ALA A 198 -1.68 -16.29 -15.01
C ALA A 198 -1.76 -14.89 -14.37
N LEU A 199 -2.19 -14.79 -13.11
CA LEU A 199 -2.22 -13.53 -12.38
C LEU A 199 -0.81 -12.94 -12.22
N LYS A 200 0.17 -13.75 -11.82
CA LYS A 200 1.56 -13.31 -11.70
C LYS A 200 2.08 -12.74 -13.03
N ARG A 201 1.92 -13.48 -14.13
CA ARG A 201 2.34 -13.03 -15.47
C ARG A 201 1.66 -11.73 -15.87
N ASN A 202 0.35 -11.62 -15.64
CA ASN A 202 -0.38 -10.39 -15.97
C ASN A 202 0.11 -9.18 -15.15
N ASN A 203 0.42 -9.39 -13.88
CA ASN A 203 1.01 -8.36 -13.04
C ASN A 203 2.40 -7.95 -13.52
N ASP A 204 3.23 -8.90 -13.98
CA ASP A 204 4.55 -8.59 -14.53
C ASP A 204 4.42 -7.78 -15.83
N ASP A 205 3.46 -8.11 -16.70
CA ASP A 205 3.16 -7.35 -17.92
C ASP A 205 2.70 -5.91 -17.59
N LEU A 206 1.79 -5.75 -16.62
CA LEU A 206 1.32 -4.45 -16.13
C LEU A 206 2.45 -3.62 -15.49
N LEU A 207 3.31 -4.26 -14.70
CA LEU A 207 4.47 -3.62 -14.07
C LEU A 207 5.47 -3.14 -15.12
N ASN A 208 5.77 -3.96 -16.13
CA ASN A 208 6.64 -3.57 -17.24
C ASN A 208 6.05 -2.39 -18.03
N PHE A 209 4.72 -2.37 -18.23
CA PHE A 209 4.04 -1.21 -18.82
C PHE A 209 4.20 0.05 -17.96
N LEU A 210 3.94 -0.05 -16.65
CA LEU A 210 4.13 1.04 -15.69
C LEU A 210 5.56 1.59 -15.72
N VAL A 211 6.57 0.72 -15.63
CA VAL A 211 7.99 1.11 -15.62
C VAL A 211 8.36 1.85 -16.90
N ARG A 212 8.01 1.31 -18.08
CA ARG A 212 8.28 1.98 -19.36
C ARG A 212 7.64 3.36 -19.42
N ARG A 213 6.39 3.46 -18.93
CA ARG A 213 5.64 4.70 -18.89
C ARG A 213 6.26 5.72 -17.94
N ALA A 214 6.58 5.33 -16.71
CA ALA A 214 7.21 6.19 -15.72
C ALA A 214 8.58 6.70 -16.17
N LYS A 215 9.43 5.84 -16.77
CA LYS A 215 10.70 6.25 -17.38
C LYS A 215 10.51 7.32 -18.44
N ARG A 216 9.57 7.09 -19.36
CA ARG A 216 9.29 7.99 -20.49
C ARG A 216 8.80 9.35 -20.02
N LEU A 217 7.88 9.38 -19.06
CA LEU A 217 7.30 10.61 -18.53
C LEU A 217 8.17 11.29 -17.48
N LYS A 218 9.20 10.59 -16.97
CA LYS A 218 9.97 10.98 -15.77
C LYS A 218 9.04 11.25 -14.59
N THR A 219 8.00 10.43 -14.47
CA THR A 219 7.01 10.56 -13.40
C THR A 219 7.69 10.35 -12.06
N ARG A 220 7.45 11.29 -11.13
CA ARG A 220 7.89 11.22 -9.75
C ARG A 220 6.65 11.07 -8.89
N ALA A 221 6.45 9.90 -8.28
CA ALA A 221 5.24 9.66 -7.50
C ALA A 221 5.48 8.79 -6.27
N CYS A 222 4.73 9.08 -5.21
CA CYS A 222 4.78 8.38 -3.94
C CYS A 222 3.40 7.87 -3.54
N VAL A 223 3.35 6.66 -3.00
CA VAL A 223 2.19 6.10 -2.31
C VAL A 223 2.57 5.90 -0.84
N PHE A 224 1.73 6.37 0.08
CA PHE A 224 1.91 6.23 1.52
C PHE A 224 0.82 5.30 2.05
N VAL A 225 1.19 4.29 2.84
CA VAL A 225 0.27 3.34 3.44
C VAL A 225 0.37 3.44 4.96
N ASP A 226 -0.72 3.80 5.62
CA ASP A 226 -0.78 3.93 7.08
C ASP A 226 -1.91 3.08 7.66
N GLU A 227 -1.96 2.98 8.99
CA GLU A 227 -2.96 2.21 9.74
C GLU A 227 -2.99 0.72 9.35
N ILE A 228 -1.81 0.16 9.06
CA ILE A 228 -1.65 -1.28 8.91
C ILE A 228 -1.83 -1.91 10.29
N HIS A 229 -3.03 -2.45 10.54
CA HIS A 229 -3.41 -3.09 11.79
C HIS A 229 -4.38 -4.26 11.56
N PHE A 230 -4.39 -5.24 12.47
CA PHE A 230 -5.39 -6.30 12.50
C PHE A 230 -6.33 -6.16 13.70
N ALA A 231 -7.59 -6.61 13.54
CA ALA A 231 -8.58 -6.58 14.61
C ALA A 231 -8.90 -8.02 15.04
N TYR A 232 -8.71 -8.34 16.32
CA TYR A 232 -9.05 -9.67 16.82
C TYR A 232 -10.57 -9.86 16.77
N ARG A 233 -11.05 -10.68 15.82
CA ARG A 233 -12.45 -11.07 15.67
C ARG A 233 -12.63 -12.58 15.90
N SER A 234 -11.75 -13.37 15.29
CA SER A 234 -11.58 -14.82 15.48
C SER A 234 -10.13 -15.19 15.20
N GLU A 235 -9.71 -16.41 15.55
CA GLU A 235 -8.36 -16.90 15.24
C GLU A 235 -8.12 -16.99 13.72
N GLU A 236 -9.10 -17.46 12.96
CA GLU A 236 -9.05 -17.53 11.49
C GLU A 236 -8.93 -16.13 10.87
N ALA A 237 -9.73 -15.16 11.34
CA ALA A 237 -9.66 -13.77 10.86
C ALA A 237 -8.33 -13.11 11.21
N LEU A 238 -7.78 -13.41 12.40
CA LEU A 238 -6.47 -12.93 12.82
C LEU A 238 -5.36 -13.45 11.88
N GLN A 239 -5.40 -14.74 11.53
CA GLN A 239 -4.43 -15.32 10.61
C GLN A 239 -4.53 -14.70 9.21
N GLN A 240 -5.75 -14.48 8.71
CA GLN A 240 -5.98 -13.81 7.43
C GLN A 240 -5.45 -12.38 7.41
N ASP A 241 -5.79 -11.58 8.43
CA ASP A 241 -5.31 -10.20 8.54
C ASP A 241 -3.77 -10.18 8.61
N ALA A 242 -3.16 -11.09 9.36
CA ALA A 242 -1.70 -11.20 9.46
C ALA A 242 -1.06 -11.55 8.11
N MET A 243 -1.66 -12.46 7.34
CA MET A 243 -1.21 -12.79 5.97
C MET A 243 -1.34 -11.59 5.03
N LEU A 244 -2.45 -10.84 5.11
CA LEU A 244 -2.68 -9.65 4.30
C LEU A 244 -1.63 -8.58 4.59
N VAL A 245 -1.33 -8.33 5.87
CA VAL A 245 -0.28 -7.38 6.30
C VAL A 245 1.09 -7.82 5.80
N ARG A 246 1.47 -9.08 6.01
CA ARG A 246 2.73 -9.64 5.52
C ARG A 246 2.87 -9.44 4.02
N ASP A 247 1.86 -9.86 3.26
CA ASP A 247 1.85 -9.80 1.81
C ASP A 247 1.82 -8.35 1.30
N CYS A 248 1.25 -7.42 2.06
CA CYS A 248 1.33 -5.99 1.78
C CYS A 248 2.78 -5.51 1.86
N ILE A 249 3.46 -5.80 2.97
CA ILE A 249 4.87 -5.41 3.18
C ILE A 249 5.76 -5.99 2.07
N LEU A 250 5.57 -7.27 1.73
CA LEU A 250 6.32 -7.94 0.65
C LEU A 250 6.01 -7.37 -0.73
N ALA A 251 4.75 -7.01 -1.00
CA ALA A 251 4.36 -6.37 -2.25
C ALA A 251 5.02 -4.99 -2.39
N MET A 252 5.00 -4.18 -1.33
CA MET A 252 5.64 -2.86 -1.29
C MET A 252 7.15 -2.97 -1.49
N HIS A 253 7.82 -3.87 -0.76
CA HIS A 253 9.25 -4.12 -0.90
C HIS A 253 9.62 -4.50 -2.34
N SER A 254 8.98 -5.54 -2.88
CA SER A 254 9.29 -6.02 -4.23
C SER A 254 8.94 -5.03 -5.36
N LEU A 255 8.10 -4.03 -5.10
CA LEU A 255 7.85 -2.94 -6.04
C LEU A 255 8.92 -1.85 -5.90
N ASN A 256 9.26 -1.43 -4.68
CA ASN A 256 10.33 -0.45 -4.44
C ASN A 256 11.70 -0.95 -4.96
N ASP A 257 12.02 -2.23 -4.77
CA ASP A 257 13.23 -2.85 -5.33
C ASP A 257 13.24 -2.70 -6.85
N ARG A 258 12.14 -3.10 -7.50
CA ARG A 258 12.03 -3.03 -8.96
C ARG A 258 12.12 -1.58 -9.44
N PHE A 259 11.54 -0.62 -8.73
CA PHE A 259 11.62 0.80 -9.10
C PHE A 259 13.05 1.32 -8.98
N SER A 260 13.78 0.91 -7.95
CA SER A 260 15.18 1.26 -7.72
C SER A 260 16.10 0.63 -8.78
N GLU A 261 15.93 -0.66 -9.07
CA GLU A 261 16.66 -1.39 -10.14
C GLU A 261 16.47 -0.73 -11.51
N GLU A 262 15.25 -0.25 -11.78
CA GLU A 262 14.91 0.40 -13.02
C GLU A 262 15.32 1.87 -13.06
N GLY A 263 15.71 2.46 -11.92
CA GLY A 263 16.09 3.86 -11.79
C GLY A 263 14.93 4.83 -12.02
N ILE A 264 13.73 4.50 -11.52
CA ILE A 264 12.55 5.37 -11.59
C ILE A 264 12.15 5.91 -10.22
N ASP A 265 11.61 7.13 -10.20
CA ASP A 265 11.20 7.85 -8.99
C ASP A 265 9.77 7.50 -8.55
N LEU A 266 9.45 6.20 -8.52
CA LEU A 266 8.22 5.68 -7.92
C LEU A 266 8.55 5.08 -6.55
N ARG A 267 7.81 5.44 -5.51
CA ARG A 267 8.14 5.04 -4.13
C ARG A 267 6.90 4.70 -3.32
N ILE A 268 7.00 3.68 -2.49
CA ILE A 268 5.92 3.27 -1.59
C ILE A 268 6.43 3.30 -0.16
N TYR A 269 5.83 4.13 0.68
CA TYR A 269 6.16 4.26 2.09
C TYR A 269 5.08 3.64 2.96
N SER A 270 5.46 3.08 4.11
CA SER A 270 4.52 2.46 5.02
C SER A 270 4.83 2.77 6.49
N ALA A 271 3.78 2.83 7.30
CA ALA A 271 3.87 2.91 8.76
C ALA A 271 3.18 1.68 9.41
N VAL A 272 3.92 0.94 10.24
CA VAL A 272 3.44 -0.34 10.84
C VAL A 272 3.69 -0.35 12.34
N ARG A 273 2.81 -0.99 13.12
CA ARG A 273 3.07 -1.16 14.56
C ARG A 273 4.03 -2.34 14.78
N SER A 274 5.01 -2.17 15.67
CA SER A 274 6.09 -3.16 15.86
C SER A 274 5.56 -4.53 16.32
N GLU A 275 4.54 -4.55 17.17
CA GLU A 275 3.91 -5.79 17.65
C GLU A 275 3.28 -6.63 16.53
N TYR A 276 2.98 -6.03 15.37
CA TYR A 276 2.48 -6.77 14.21
C TYR A 276 3.62 -7.47 13.47
N LEU A 277 4.80 -6.85 13.44
CA LEU A 277 5.99 -7.46 12.84
C LEU A 277 6.49 -8.67 13.66
N GLU A 278 6.20 -8.70 14.96
CA GLU A 278 6.51 -9.82 15.86
C GLU A 278 5.57 -11.03 15.68
N HIS A 279 4.43 -10.86 15.00
CA HIS A 279 3.45 -11.94 14.83
C HIS A 279 4.05 -13.12 14.02
N PRO A 280 3.89 -14.40 14.43
CA PRO A 280 4.56 -15.54 13.80
C PRO A 280 4.36 -15.63 12.28
N ILE A 281 3.16 -15.33 11.77
CA ILE A 281 2.87 -15.34 10.32
C ILE A 281 3.61 -14.24 9.56
N ILE A 282 3.89 -13.09 10.19
CA ILE A 282 4.57 -11.95 9.58
C ILE A 282 6.09 -12.10 9.75
N SER A 283 6.54 -12.53 10.94
CA SER A 283 7.95 -12.74 11.23
C SER A 283 8.54 -13.97 10.52
N SER A 284 7.70 -14.97 10.20
CA SER A 284 8.08 -16.05 9.30
C SER A 284 7.98 -15.61 7.84
N ALA A 285 9.05 -15.92 7.08
CA ALA A 285 9.28 -15.64 5.65
C ALA A 285 9.96 -14.30 5.34
N ASP A 286 11.30 -14.19 5.46
CA ASP A 286 12.18 -13.12 4.92
C ASP A 286 11.81 -11.64 5.19
N VAL A 287 10.67 -11.38 5.82
CA VAL A 287 10.12 -10.07 6.11
C VAL A 287 10.97 -9.40 7.17
N ASN A 288 11.47 -10.12 8.18
CA ASN A 288 12.35 -9.53 9.19
C ASN A 288 13.63 -8.95 8.58
N HIS A 289 14.31 -9.70 7.70
CA HIS A 289 15.49 -9.18 7.00
C HIS A 289 15.15 -8.00 6.08
N SER A 290 14.01 -8.07 5.39
CA SER A 290 13.50 -6.99 4.55
C SER A 290 13.22 -5.72 5.38
N VAL A 291 12.51 -5.87 6.49
CA VAL A 291 12.13 -4.83 7.45
C VAL A 291 13.37 -4.21 8.11
N GLU A 292 14.35 -5.00 8.54
CA GLU A 292 15.60 -4.51 9.14
C GLU A 292 16.41 -3.69 8.12
N SER A 293 16.38 -4.08 6.85
CA SER A 293 17.14 -3.39 5.79
C SER A 293 16.52 -2.06 5.40
N VAL A 294 15.18 -1.99 5.33
CA VAL A 294 14.44 -0.85 4.76
C VAL A 294 13.67 -0.03 5.78
N GLY A 295 13.70 -0.45 7.06
CA GLY A 295 12.89 0.09 8.14
C GLY A 295 13.66 0.87 9.21
N VAL A 296 12.93 1.71 9.95
CA VAL A 296 13.36 2.43 11.17
C VAL A 296 12.23 2.56 12.17
#